data_AF-A0A1S2Y222-F1
#
_entry.id   AF-A0A1S2Y222-F1
#
_cell.length_a   1.000
_cell.length_b   1.000
_cell.length_c   1.000
_cell.angle_alpha   90.00
_cell.angle_beta   90.00
_cell.angle_gamma   90.00
#
_symmetry.space_group_name_H-M   'P 1'
#
loop_
_entity.id
_entity.type
_entity.pdbx_description
1 polymer ?
#
loop_
_entity_poly.entity_id
_entity_poly.type
_entity_poly.pdbx_seq_one_letter_code
_entity_poly.pdbx_strand_id
1 'polypeptide(L)'
;MAAWSSRKLLRDVFLKRAVSNRISAVRDFSSAPENAPKIGYYSKKGRLLTGATLGLLIAGGAYVSTVDEATFCGWLFSATKLVNPFFALMDAEFAHRLAVSAAARCWVPREKRPDPSILGLEVWGRKFSNPVGLAAGFDKNAEAVDGLLGLGFGFVEVGSVTPVPQDGNPKPRMFRLRNEGAVINRCGFNSEGIVAVAKRLGAQHGKRKLDETSSTSTQNNEVKQGGKAGPGILGVNLGKNKTSEDAAADYVQGVHTLSQFADYLVINVSSPNTPGLRMLQGRKQLKDLVKKVQAARDEMQWGEEGPPPLLVKIAPDLSKEDLEDIAAVALALHLDGLIISNTTISRPQPADENPLSLETGGLSGKPLFNLSTNILKEMYILTRGRIPLIGCGGVSSGEDAYKKIRAGATLVQLYTAFAYGGPALIPQIKAELAACLERDGYKSILDAVGADCR
;
A
#
# COMPACT_ATOMS: atom_id res chain seq x y z
N MET A 1 48.71 43.84 27.61
CA MET A 1 47.97 45.06 27.99
C MET A 1 46.51 44.82 27.65
N ALA A 2 45.74 44.33 28.63
CA ALA A 2 44.89 45.10 29.55
C ALA A 2 43.54 45.46 28.86
N ALA A 3 42.45 44.75 29.17
CA ALA A 3 41.49 45.02 30.27
C ALA A 3 40.59 46.22 29.92
N TRP A 4 39.27 46.30 30.18
CA TRP A 4 38.44 45.73 31.24
C TRP A 4 36.97 46.12 30.92
N SER A 5 35.99 45.22 31.09
CA SER A 5 34.85 45.29 32.04
C SER A 5 33.80 46.42 31.89
N SER A 6 32.51 46.28 32.23
CA SER A 6 31.62 45.16 32.58
C SER A 6 30.25 45.74 33.04
N ARG A 7 29.20 44.89 33.05
CA ARG A 7 28.02 44.87 33.98
C ARG A 7 26.95 46.00 33.78
N LYS A 8 25.64 45.81 34.03
CA LYS A 8 24.88 44.82 34.82
C LYS A 8 23.34 44.94 34.59
N LEU A 9 22.65 43.79 34.62
CA LEU A 9 21.40 43.40 35.36
C LEU A 9 20.10 44.25 35.19
N LEU A 10 18.88 43.76 34.90
CA LEU A 10 18.07 42.58 35.34
C LEU A 10 17.86 42.46 36.87
N ARG A 11 16.57 42.31 37.29
CA ARG A 11 15.96 42.02 38.64
C ARG A 11 15.18 43.19 39.25
N ASP A 12 14.09 43.07 40.01
CA ASP A 12 13.23 42.01 40.62
C ASP A 12 11.92 42.74 41.05
N VAL A 13 10.69 42.21 41.00
CA VAL A 13 10.01 41.23 41.90
C VAL A 13 9.91 41.67 43.38
N PHE A 14 8.67 42.00 43.80
CA PHE A 14 8.02 41.94 45.13
C PHE A 14 8.69 42.55 46.39
N LEU A 15 7.95 43.41 47.13
CA LEU A 15 7.37 43.09 48.46
C LEU A 15 6.69 44.31 49.15
N LYS A 16 5.42 44.09 49.55
CA LYS A 16 4.75 44.37 50.85
C LYS A 16 4.73 45.76 51.54
N ARG A 17 3.49 46.06 51.99
CA ARG A 17 3.06 46.67 53.29
C ARG A 17 3.36 48.16 53.46
N ALA A 18 2.56 49.00 54.12
CA ALA A 18 1.24 48.99 54.76
C ALA A 18 1.04 50.43 55.31
N VAL A 19 -0.09 50.68 55.99
CA VAL A 19 -0.43 51.89 56.81
C VAL A 19 -1.15 52.98 55.98
N SER A 20 -2.49 53.06 55.96
CA SER A 20 -3.48 53.33 57.03
C SER A 20 -3.48 54.77 57.57
N ASN A 21 -4.51 55.54 57.22
CA ASN A 21 -5.38 56.25 58.19
C ASN A 21 -6.53 56.98 57.46
N ARG A 22 -7.79 56.59 57.75
CA ARG A 22 -8.85 57.35 58.47
C ARG A 22 -9.54 58.45 57.64
N ILE A 23 -10.75 58.20 57.13
CA ILE A 23 -12.10 58.30 57.76
C ILE A 23 -12.59 59.75 57.90
N SER A 24 -13.66 60.07 57.16
CA SER A 24 -14.87 60.86 57.52
C SER A 24 -15.58 61.25 56.20
N ALA A 25 -16.89 61.27 55.99
CA ALA A 25 -18.07 60.95 56.78
C ALA A 25 -19.25 60.71 55.81
N VAL A 26 -20.29 60.06 56.32
CA VAL A 26 -21.50 59.58 55.65
C VAL A 26 -22.46 60.71 55.23
N ARG A 27 -23.15 60.55 54.10
CA ARG A 27 -24.57 60.91 53.91
C ARG A 27 -25.20 60.08 52.78
N ASP A 28 -26.30 59.41 53.11
CA ASP A 28 -27.13 58.54 52.26
C ASP A 28 -27.75 59.26 51.06
N PHE A 29 -27.98 58.54 49.95
CA PHE A 29 -29.27 58.53 49.24
C PHE A 29 -29.36 57.38 48.19
N SER A 30 -30.34 56.50 48.44
CA SER A 30 -31.20 55.77 47.50
C SER A 30 -30.66 54.70 46.53
N SER A 31 -31.33 53.56 46.57
CA SER A 31 -31.14 52.30 45.87
C SER A 31 -31.79 52.20 44.49
N ALA A 32 -31.10 51.60 43.52
CA ALA A 32 -31.69 50.80 42.43
C ALA A 32 -30.74 49.64 42.06
N PRO A 33 -31.21 48.39 41.92
CA PRO A 33 -30.34 47.26 41.62
C PRO A 33 -30.06 47.16 40.11
N GLU A 34 -28.78 47.11 39.72
CA GLU A 34 -28.37 46.72 38.37
C GLU A 34 -28.61 45.21 38.16
N ASN A 35 -29.37 44.88 37.12
CA ASN A 35 -29.67 43.50 36.74
C ASN A 35 -28.42 42.79 36.19
N ALA A 36 -28.17 41.58 36.66
CA ALA A 36 -27.14 40.68 36.12
C ALA A 36 -27.36 40.37 34.63
N PRO A 37 -26.29 40.24 33.81
CA PRO A 37 -26.41 39.97 32.38
C PRO A 37 -27.06 38.60 32.14
N LYS A 38 -28.14 38.58 31.37
CA LYS A 38 -28.86 37.36 30.96
C LYS A 38 -27.94 36.49 30.10
N ILE A 39 -27.56 35.33 30.61
CA ILE A 39 -26.89 34.27 29.83
C ILE A 39 -27.84 33.83 28.71
N GLY A 40 -27.40 33.97 27.47
CA GLY A 40 -28.16 33.62 26.29
C GLY A 40 -28.60 32.14 26.32
N TYR A 41 -29.88 31.91 26.06
CA TYR A 41 -30.49 30.59 25.97
C TYR A 41 -29.81 29.78 24.85
N TYR A 42 -29.09 28.72 25.20
CA TYR A 42 -28.55 27.76 24.22
C TYR A 42 -29.69 27.15 23.38
N SER A 43 -29.54 27.19 22.05
CA SER A 43 -30.56 26.74 21.08
C SER A 43 -31.01 25.30 21.32
N LYS A 44 -32.33 25.07 21.39
CA LYS A 44 -32.95 23.73 21.50
C LYS A 44 -32.48 22.77 20.40
N LYS A 45 -32.12 23.28 19.22
CA LYS A 45 -31.58 22.49 18.10
C LYS A 45 -30.22 21.85 18.43
N GLY A 46 -29.37 22.54 19.20
CA GLY A 46 -28.08 22.01 19.64
C GLY A 46 -28.23 20.82 20.59
N ARG A 47 -29.16 20.91 21.56
CA ARG A 47 -29.45 19.81 22.49
C ARG A 47 -30.02 18.57 21.79
N LEU A 48 -30.88 18.77 20.80
CA LEU A 48 -31.47 17.66 20.04
C LEU A 48 -30.41 16.95 19.19
N LEU A 49 -29.49 17.72 18.57
CA LEU A 49 -28.37 17.17 17.82
C LEU A 49 -27.40 16.41 18.74
N THR A 50 -27.03 16.99 19.89
CA THR A 50 -26.16 16.32 20.87
C THR A 50 -26.81 15.05 21.42
N GLY A 51 -28.11 15.09 21.75
CA GLY A 51 -28.85 13.94 22.23
C GLY A 51 -28.97 12.81 21.19
N ALA A 52 -29.23 13.16 19.94
CA ALA A 52 -29.28 12.19 18.83
C ALA A 52 -27.90 11.56 18.58
N THR A 53 -26.83 12.36 18.64
CA THR A 53 -25.45 11.87 18.45
C THR A 53 -25.04 10.92 19.58
N LEU A 54 -25.36 11.28 20.83
CA LEU A 54 -25.10 10.43 22.00
C LEU A 54 -25.96 9.16 21.96
N GLY A 55 -27.22 9.26 21.54
CA GLY A 55 -28.11 8.11 21.36
C GLY A 55 -27.61 7.14 20.30
N LEU A 56 -27.12 7.63 19.15
CA LEU A 56 -26.48 6.81 18.12
C LEU A 56 -25.18 6.17 18.61
N LEU A 57 -24.37 6.88 19.40
CA LEU A 57 -23.14 6.32 19.99
C LEU A 57 -23.46 5.20 21.00
N ILE A 58 -24.47 5.39 21.86
CA ILE A 58 -24.88 4.39 22.85
C ILE A 58 -25.52 3.18 22.15
N ALA A 59 -26.43 3.41 21.20
CA ALA A 59 -27.08 2.34 20.45
C ALA A 59 -26.07 1.58 19.58
N GLY A 60 -25.13 2.28 18.94
CA GLY A 60 -24.01 1.68 18.23
C GLY A 60 -23.12 0.86 19.15
N GLY A 61 -22.75 1.39 20.31
CA GLY A 61 -21.96 0.68 21.32
C GLY A 61 -22.66 -0.58 21.85
N ALA A 62 -23.97 -0.52 22.10
CA ALA A 62 -24.77 -1.67 22.55
C ALA A 62 -24.97 -2.73 21.45
N TYR A 63 -25.14 -2.31 20.20
CA TYR A 63 -25.18 -3.23 19.06
C TYR A 63 -23.83 -3.94 18.90
N VAL A 64 -22.72 -3.19 18.95
CA VAL A 64 -21.36 -3.73 18.89
C VAL A 64 -21.08 -4.71 20.03
N SER A 65 -21.60 -4.49 21.23
CA SER A 65 -21.38 -5.40 22.36
C SER A 65 -22.17 -6.72 22.29
N THR A 66 -23.08 -6.88 21.32
CA THR A 66 -23.96 -8.06 21.22
C THR A 66 -23.74 -8.89 19.96
N VAL A 67 -22.92 -8.41 19.01
CA VAL A 67 -22.62 -9.13 17.76
C VAL A 67 -21.31 -9.90 17.86
N ASP A 68 -21.18 -10.98 17.09
CA ASP A 68 -19.93 -11.73 16.97
C ASP A 68 -18.83 -10.91 16.25
N GLU A 69 -17.57 -11.32 16.42
CA GLU A 69 -16.40 -10.61 15.88
C GLU A 69 -16.45 -10.45 14.36
N ALA A 70 -17.00 -11.44 13.63
CA ALA A 70 -17.10 -11.38 12.17
C ALA A 70 -18.17 -10.37 11.71
N THR A 71 -19.32 -10.32 12.38
CA THR A 71 -20.36 -9.32 12.12
C THR A 71 -19.86 -7.90 12.41
N PHE A 72 -19.19 -7.70 13.55
CA PHE A 72 -18.59 -6.41 13.89
C PHE A 72 -17.52 -5.97 12.87
N CYS A 73 -16.66 -6.91 12.47
CA CYS A 73 -15.68 -6.68 11.40
C CYS A 73 -16.37 -6.24 10.10
N GLY A 74 -17.43 -6.94 9.68
CA GLY A 74 -18.20 -6.58 8.49
C GLY A 74 -18.78 -5.15 8.55
N TRP A 75 -19.27 -4.75 9.72
CA TRP A 75 -19.75 -3.38 9.96
C TRP A 75 -18.61 -2.35 9.86
N LEU A 76 -17.45 -2.60 10.49
CA LEU A 76 -16.29 -1.71 10.43
C LEU A 76 -15.81 -1.48 8.99
N PHE A 77 -15.69 -2.55 8.20
CA PHE A 77 -15.35 -2.43 6.78
C PHE A 77 -16.41 -1.64 6.03
N SER A 78 -17.70 -1.88 6.27
CA SER A 78 -18.78 -1.14 5.63
C SER A 78 -18.78 0.35 5.96
N ALA A 79 -18.46 0.70 7.21
CA ALA A 79 -18.36 2.09 7.66
C ALA A 79 -17.27 2.87 6.89
N THR A 80 -16.22 2.20 6.41
CA THR A 80 -15.17 2.87 5.60
C THR A 80 -15.72 3.44 4.29
N LYS A 81 -16.83 2.90 3.75
CA LYS A 81 -17.51 3.45 2.56
C LYS A 81 -18.04 4.87 2.79
N LEU A 82 -18.35 5.23 4.04
CA LEU A 82 -18.79 6.57 4.41
C LEU A 82 -17.63 7.57 4.55
N VAL A 83 -16.44 7.07 4.93
CA VAL A 83 -15.24 7.90 5.12
C VAL A 83 -14.52 8.15 3.79
N ASN A 84 -14.56 7.17 2.91
CA ASN A 84 -13.78 7.18 1.67
C ASN A 84 -14.08 8.37 0.71
N PRO A 85 -15.32 8.88 0.57
CA PRO A 85 -15.59 10.10 -0.20
C PRO A 85 -14.81 11.34 0.26
N PHE A 86 -14.44 11.44 1.54
CA PHE A 86 -13.64 12.56 2.04
C PHE A 86 -12.21 12.55 1.49
N PHE A 87 -11.60 11.38 1.29
CA PHE A 87 -10.28 11.26 0.65
C PHE A 87 -10.31 11.73 -0.80
N ALA A 88 -11.46 11.64 -1.46
CA ALA A 88 -11.63 12.17 -2.81
C ALA A 88 -11.51 13.71 -2.81
N LEU A 89 -11.95 14.43 -1.77
CA LEU A 89 -11.91 15.90 -1.74
C LEU A 89 -10.51 16.50 -1.52
N MET A 90 -9.54 15.69 -1.12
CA MET A 90 -8.18 16.13 -0.76
C MET A 90 -7.25 16.16 -1.99
N ASP A 91 -6.02 16.69 -1.83
CA ASP A 91 -4.95 16.41 -2.80
C ASP A 91 -4.64 14.90 -2.84
N ALA A 92 -4.30 14.36 -4.02
CA ALA A 92 -4.11 12.93 -4.19
C ALA A 92 -2.91 12.39 -3.37
N GLU A 93 -1.80 13.12 -3.34
CA GLU A 93 -0.61 12.72 -2.60
C GLU A 93 -0.81 12.90 -1.09
N PHE A 94 -1.50 13.96 -0.66
CA PHE A 94 -1.85 14.17 0.74
C PHE A 94 -2.83 13.11 1.27
N ALA A 95 -3.90 12.81 0.52
CA ALA A 95 -4.85 11.74 0.83
C ALA A 95 -4.16 10.39 1.02
N HIS A 96 -3.24 10.08 0.10
CA HIS A 96 -2.45 8.85 0.15
C HIS A 96 -1.55 8.77 1.39
N ARG A 97 -0.83 9.85 1.72
CA ARG A 97 -0.02 9.92 2.95
C ARG A 97 -0.86 9.73 4.21
N LEU A 98 -2.07 10.31 4.26
CA LEU A 98 -2.98 10.11 5.38
C LEU A 98 -3.42 8.65 5.49
N ALA A 99 -3.72 7.98 4.38
CA ALA A 99 -4.12 6.58 4.36
C ALA A 99 -2.99 5.65 4.86
N VAL A 100 -1.75 5.85 4.38
CA VAL A 100 -0.57 5.10 4.85
C VAL A 100 -0.34 5.35 6.35
N SER A 101 -0.43 6.62 6.78
CA SER A 101 -0.29 7.04 8.17
C SER A 101 -1.34 6.42 9.10
N ALA A 102 -2.59 6.27 8.63
CA ALA A 102 -3.67 5.61 9.36
C ALA A 102 -3.43 4.10 9.45
N ALA A 103 -3.01 3.45 8.35
CA ALA A 103 -2.66 2.03 8.35
C ALA A 103 -1.47 1.72 9.26
N ALA A 104 -0.42 2.55 9.25
CA ALA A 104 0.74 2.45 10.13
C ALA A 104 0.38 2.53 11.63
N ARG A 105 -0.67 3.28 11.97
CA ARG A 105 -1.21 3.42 13.34
C ARG A 105 -2.31 2.41 13.67
N CYS A 106 -2.57 1.45 12.78
CA CYS A 106 -3.66 0.48 12.93
C CYS A 106 -5.05 1.14 13.11
N TRP A 107 -5.28 2.32 12.52
CA TRP A 107 -6.58 3.00 12.48
C TRP A 107 -7.46 2.55 11.30
N VAL A 108 -7.11 1.42 10.71
CA VAL A 108 -7.85 0.76 9.64
C VAL A 108 -8.49 -0.51 10.19
N PRO A 109 -9.63 -0.97 9.66
CA PRO A 109 -10.26 -2.18 10.14
C PRO A 109 -9.37 -3.40 9.87
N ARG A 110 -9.36 -4.38 10.77
CA ARG A 110 -8.63 -5.63 10.60
C ARG A 110 -9.59 -6.72 10.14
N GLU A 111 -9.29 -7.40 9.04
CA GLU A 111 -10.10 -8.51 8.56
C GLU A 111 -9.95 -9.70 9.51
N LYS A 112 -11.09 -10.14 10.03
CA LYS A 112 -11.20 -11.26 10.98
C LYS A 112 -11.99 -12.43 10.42
N ARG A 113 -12.70 -12.22 9.30
CA ARG A 113 -13.44 -13.26 8.61
C ARG A 113 -12.45 -14.16 7.86
N PRO A 114 -12.69 -15.49 7.83
CA PRO A 114 -11.85 -16.39 7.05
C PRO A 114 -12.00 -16.09 5.56
N ASP A 115 -10.91 -16.30 4.82
CA ASP A 115 -10.95 -16.28 3.36
C ASP A 115 -11.74 -17.50 2.83
N PRO A 116 -12.50 -17.36 1.73
CA PRO A 116 -13.08 -18.53 1.06
C PRO A 116 -11.99 -19.52 0.67
N SER A 117 -12.14 -20.79 1.06
CA SER A 117 -11.10 -21.82 0.89
C SER A 117 -10.67 -22.04 -0.56
N ILE A 118 -11.58 -21.84 -1.52
CA ILE A 118 -11.33 -21.92 -2.96
C ILE A 118 -10.28 -20.92 -3.47
N LEU A 119 -10.03 -19.84 -2.70
CA LEU A 119 -9.02 -18.82 -3.03
C LEU A 119 -7.62 -19.19 -2.55
N GLY A 120 -7.49 -20.14 -1.62
CA GLY A 120 -6.20 -20.57 -1.10
C GLY A 120 -5.35 -21.22 -2.18
N LEU A 121 -4.06 -20.91 -2.20
CA LEU A 121 -3.11 -21.46 -3.18
C LEU A 121 -1.69 -21.50 -2.64
N GLU A 122 -0.87 -22.36 -3.22
CA GLU A 122 0.56 -22.43 -2.94
C GLU A 122 1.36 -21.93 -4.14
N VAL A 123 2.26 -20.97 -3.90
CA VAL A 123 3.18 -20.45 -4.91
C VAL A 123 4.52 -20.18 -4.21
N TRP A 124 5.62 -20.56 -4.86
CA TRP A 124 6.98 -20.38 -4.33
C TRP A 124 7.22 -21.05 -2.96
N GLY A 125 6.59 -22.19 -2.72
CA GLY A 125 6.66 -22.91 -1.43
C GLY A 125 5.98 -22.16 -0.28
N ARG A 126 5.10 -21.20 -0.58
CA ARG A 126 4.35 -20.41 0.41
C ARG A 126 2.85 -20.57 0.19
N LYS A 127 2.09 -20.77 1.28
CA LYS A 127 0.63 -20.76 1.25
C LYS A 127 0.10 -19.33 1.33
N PHE A 128 -0.58 -18.91 0.27
CA PHE A 128 -1.37 -17.69 0.20
C PHE A 128 -2.81 -18.01 0.61
N SER A 129 -3.38 -17.25 1.55
CA SER A 129 -4.78 -17.43 1.95
C SER A 129 -5.78 -17.00 0.86
N ASN A 130 -5.37 -16.04 0.03
CA ASN A 130 -6.08 -15.59 -1.17
C ASN A 130 -5.08 -14.97 -2.17
N PRO A 131 -5.43 -14.85 -3.47
CA PRO A 131 -4.51 -14.38 -4.51
C PRO A 131 -4.48 -12.85 -4.66
N VAL A 132 -5.15 -12.10 -3.77
CA VAL A 132 -5.40 -10.66 -3.93
C VAL A 132 -4.38 -9.88 -3.11
N GLY A 133 -3.52 -9.12 -3.79
CA GLY A 133 -2.45 -8.34 -3.15
C GLY A 133 -2.48 -6.84 -3.44
N LEU A 134 -1.72 -6.10 -2.64
CA LEU A 134 -1.47 -4.67 -2.84
C LEU A 134 -0.20 -4.48 -3.67
N ALA A 135 -0.30 -3.72 -4.77
CA ALA A 135 0.86 -3.41 -5.62
C ALA A 135 1.85 -2.44 -4.96
N ALA A 136 3.12 -2.52 -5.39
CA ALA A 136 4.12 -1.51 -5.07
C ALA A 136 3.70 -0.10 -5.44
N GLY A 137 4.28 0.84 -4.72
CA GLY A 137 4.04 2.27 -4.83
C GLY A 137 3.09 2.79 -3.77
N PHE A 138 2.27 1.93 -3.14
CA PHE A 138 1.36 2.34 -2.09
C PHE A 138 2.10 2.55 -0.75
N ASP A 139 2.79 1.54 -0.24
CA ASP A 139 3.67 1.69 0.92
C ASP A 139 5.14 1.69 0.49
N LYS A 140 5.61 2.84 -0.02
CA LYS A 140 6.96 2.96 -0.58
C LYS A 140 8.07 2.75 0.45
N ASN A 141 7.78 3.06 1.71
CA ASN A 141 8.76 3.17 2.77
C ASN A 141 8.61 2.09 3.85
N ALA A 142 7.74 1.10 3.63
CA ALA A 142 7.38 0.06 4.60
C ALA A 142 6.88 0.62 5.94
N GLU A 143 6.05 1.65 5.90
CA GLU A 143 5.48 2.31 7.07
C GLU A 143 4.31 1.53 7.68
N ALA A 144 3.59 0.74 6.87
CA ALA A 144 2.27 0.25 7.22
C ALA A 144 2.03 -1.24 6.91
N VAL A 145 3.08 -2.06 6.79
CA VAL A 145 2.96 -3.47 6.34
C VAL A 145 1.96 -4.26 7.18
N ASP A 146 2.06 -4.23 8.52
CA ASP A 146 1.14 -4.95 9.43
C ASP A 146 -0.31 -4.49 9.25
N GLY A 147 -0.54 -3.18 9.21
CA GLY A 147 -1.87 -2.61 8.99
C GLY A 147 -2.46 -2.98 7.63
N LEU A 148 -1.64 -2.98 6.58
CA LEU A 148 -2.06 -3.31 5.22
C LEU A 148 -2.35 -4.80 5.06
N LEU A 149 -1.50 -5.69 5.56
CA LEU A 149 -1.79 -7.14 5.60
C LEU A 149 -3.04 -7.40 6.45
N GLY A 150 -3.20 -6.68 7.55
CA GLY A 150 -4.36 -6.73 8.42
C GLY A 150 -5.68 -6.38 7.74
N LEU A 151 -5.69 -5.64 6.62
CA LEU A 151 -6.91 -5.35 5.86
C LEU A 151 -7.46 -6.58 5.09
N GLY A 152 -6.71 -7.69 5.05
CA GLY A 152 -7.14 -8.95 4.43
C GLY A 152 -6.59 -9.20 3.02
N PHE A 153 -5.56 -8.46 2.59
CA PHE A 153 -4.77 -8.83 1.41
C PHE A 153 -3.99 -10.13 1.69
N GLY A 154 -3.93 -11.04 0.72
CA GLY A 154 -3.07 -12.22 0.80
C GLY A 154 -1.58 -11.86 0.80
N PHE A 155 -1.22 -10.75 0.15
CA PHE A 155 0.14 -10.23 0.12
C PHE A 155 0.22 -8.72 -0.11
N VAL A 156 1.31 -8.09 0.32
CA VAL A 156 1.58 -6.65 0.14
C VAL A 156 2.96 -6.48 -0.46
N GLU A 157 3.09 -5.63 -1.47
CA GLU A 157 4.38 -5.24 -2.06
C GLU A 157 4.76 -3.81 -1.65
N VAL A 158 5.86 -3.64 -0.91
CA VAL A 158 6.41 -2.31 -0.55
C VAL A 158 7.36 -1.81 -1.64
N GLY A 159 7.73 -0.52 -1.57
CA GLY A 159 8.67 0.10 -2.51
C GLY A 159 7.98 0.74 -3.72
N SER A 160 8.66 1.03 -4.83
CA SER A 160 10.07 0.72 -5.10
C SER A 160 11.03 1.48 -4.18
N VAL A 161 11.91 0.74 -3.51
CA VAL A 161 12.93 1.29 -2.61
C VAL A 161 14.21 1.52 -3.40
N THR A 162 14.81 2.70 -3.24
CA THR A 162 16.11 3.04 -3.84
C THR A 162 17.20 3.01 -2.78
N PRO A 163 18.47 2.72 -3.13
CA PRO A 163 19.58 2.74 -2.17
C PRO A 163 19.68 4.01 -1.34
N VAL A 164 19.81 5.15 -2.01
CA VAL A 164 19.90 6.46 -1.37
C VAL A 164 18.50 7.09 -1.32
N PRO A 165 18.18 7.87 -0.26
CA PRO A 165 16.94 8.65 -0.23
C PRO A 165 16.84 9.60 -1.43
N GLN A 166 15.62 9.79 -1.95
CA GLN A 166 15.34 10.79 -2.96
C GLN A 166 13.88 11.27 -2.88
N ASP A 167 13.67 12.56 -3.10
CA ASP A 167 12.33 13.17 -3.00
C ASP A 167 11.38 12.76 -4.14
N GLY A 168 11.93 12.29 -5.26
CA GLY A 168 11.24 12.05 -6.52
C GLY A 168 11.11 13.31 -7.39
N ASN A 169 10.19 13.31 -8.34
CA ASN A 169 9.97 14.47 -9.22
C ASN A 169 9.14 15.57 -8.51
N PRO A 170 9.20 16.84 -8.97
CA PRO A 170 8.46 17.96 -8.39
C PRO A 170 6.94 17.75 -8.34
N LYS A 171 6.29 18.37 -7.35
CA LYS A 171 4.82 18.35 -7.18
C LYS A 171 4.15 19.50 -7.95
N PRO A 172 2.87 19.36 -8.38
CA PRO A 172 2.02 18.18 -8.28
C PRO A 172 2.42 17.06 -9.26
N ARG A 173 2.29 15.81 -8.80
CA ARG A 173 2.78 14.62 -9.52
C ARG A 173 1.85 13.41 -9.48
N MET A 174 0.64 13.58 -8.94
CA MET A 174 -0.41 12.57 -8.90
C MET A 174 -1.74 13.25 -9.25
N PHE A 175 -2.41 12.73 -10.28
CA PHE A 175 -3.61 13.33 -10.85
C PHE A 175 -4.71 12.27 -10.91
N ARG A 176 -5.88 12.59 -10.36
CA ARG A 176 -7.03 11.68 -10.26
C ARG A 176 -8.03 11.95 -11.38
N LEU A 177 -8.18 10.97 -12.27
CA LEU A 177 -9.21 10.90 -13.30
C LEU A 177 -10.38 10.10 -12.72
N ARG A 178 -11.22 10.78 -11.93
CA ARG A 178 -12.19 10.11 -11.04
C ARG A 178 -13.27 9.36 -11.79
N ASN A 179 -13.79 9.96 -12.86
CA ASN A 179 -14.89 9.39 -13.64
C ASN A 179 -14.43 8.12 -14.37
N GLU A 180 -13.15 8.08 -14.73
CA GLU A 180 -12.50 6.98 -15.45
C GLU A 180 -11.92 5.93 -14.47
N GLY A 181 -11.99 6.15 -13.16
CA GLY A 181 -11.38 5.26 -12.16
C GLY A 181 -9.88 5.11 -12.35
N ALA A 182 -9.19 6.22 -12.69
CA ALA A 182 -7.80 6.22 -13.13
C ALA A 182 -6.92 7.23 -12.38
N VAL A 183 -5.61 7.01 -12.42
CA VAL A 183 -4.60 7.92 -11.86
C VAL A 183 -3.43 8.03 -12.83
N ILE A 184 -3.03 9.27 -13.14
CA ILE A 184 -1.75 9.57 -13.80
C ILE A 184 -0.76 9.98 -12.71
N ASN A 185 0.44 9.41 -12.72
CA ASN A 185 1.49 9.82 -11.79
C ASN A 185 2.86 9.95 -12.45
N ARG A 186 3.64 10.89 -11.94
CA ARG A 186 5.04 11.13 -12.30
C ARG A 186 5.98 11.11 -11.11
N CYS A 187 5.76 10.24 -10.12
CA CYS A 187 6.46 10.34 -8.83
C CYS A 187 7.99 10.20 -8.90
N GLY A 188 8.52 9.34 -9.77
CA GLY A 188 9.97 9.16 -9.95
C GLY A 188 10.69 8.55 -8.75
N PHE A 189 10.17 7.43 -8.23
CA PHE A 189 10.73 6.70 -7.07
C PHE A 189 11.08 7.59 -5.86
N ASN A 190 10.12 8.38 -5.37
CA ASN A 190 10.29 9.02 -4.07
C ASN A 190 10.43 7.94 -2.98
N SER A 191 11.55 7.93 -2.26
CA SER A 191 11.93 6.88 -1.30
C SER A 191 12.79 7.48 -0.19
N GLU A 192 12.63 7.00 1.03
CA GLU A 192 13.48 7.36 2.16
C GLU A 192 14.80 6.56 2.24
N GLY A 193 15.10 5.76 1.21
CA GLY A 193 16.33 4.99 1.10
C GLY A 193 16.27 3.62 1.78
N ILE A 194 17.15 2.70 1.36
CA ILE A 194 17.15 1.32 1.88
C ILE A 194 17.39 1.24 3.38
N VAL A 195 18.18 2.15 3.96
CA VAL A 195 18.52 2.11 5.40
C VAL A 195 17.28 2.37 6.26
N ALA A 196 16.47 3.37 5.90
CA ALA A 196 15.24 3.69 6.62
C ALA A 196 14.22 2.55 6.49
N VAL A 197 14.07 2.00 5.28
CA VAL A 197 13.17 0.87 5.01
C VAL A 197 13.62 -0.39 5.76
N ALA A 198 14.91 -0.72 5.74
CA ALA A 198 15.46 -1.87 6.45
C ALA A 198 15.20 -1.79 7.95
N LYS A 199 15.38 -0.61 8.56
CA LYS A 199 15.07 -0.38 9.98
C LYS A 199 13.59 -0.67 10.29
N ARG A 200 12.67 -0.18 9.46
CA ARG A 200 11.22 -0.40 9.65
C ARG A 200 10.84 -1.85 9.44
N LEU A 201 11.36 -2.49 8.40
CA LEU A 201 11.12 -3.90 8.11
C LEU A 201 11.68 -4.79 9.21
N GLY A 202 12.90 -4.52 9.70
CA GLY A 202 13.48 -5.26 10.83
C GLY A 202 12.64 -5.18 12.10
N ALA A 203 12.14 -3.98 12.45
CA ALA A 203 11.26 -3.81 13.61
C ALA A 203 9.93 -4.57 13.45
N GLN A 204 9.30 -4.47 12.28
CA GLN A 204 8.03 -5.16 11.99
C GLN A 204 8.20 -6.67 11.89
N HIS A 205 9.28 -7.15 11.28
CA HIS A 205 9.63 -8.56 11.17
C HIS A 205 9.84 -9.20 12.54
N GLY A 206 10.59 -8.53 13.42
CA GLY A 206 10.79 -8.98 14.80
C GLY A 206 9.48 -9.06 15.58
N LYS A 207 8.64 -8.02 15.49
CA LYS A 207 7.31 -8.00 16.12
C LYS A 207 6.43 -9.16 15.64
N ARG A 208 6.26 -9.32 14.33
CA ARG A 208 5.36 -10.33 13.78
C ARG A 208 5.83 -11.77 14.06
N LYS A 209 7.15 -12.02 14.08
CA LYS A 209 7.71 -13.33 14.51
C LYS A 209 7.40 -13.66 15.97
N LEU A 210 7.45 -12.67 16.86
CA LEU A 210 7.12 -12.85 18.28
C LEU A 210 5.63 -13.17 18.47
N ASP A 211 4.77 -12.46 17.74
CA ASP A 211 3.32 -12.68 17.76
C ASP A 211 2.96 -14.10 17.27
N GLU A 212 3.61 -14.59 16.20
CA GLU A 212 3.43 -15.95 15.67
C GLU A 212 3.85 -17.04 16.67
N THR A 213 5.04 -16.90 17.27
CA THR A 213 5.59 -17.87 18.24
C THR A 213 4.72 -17.97 19.49
N SER A 214 4.06 -16.87 19.87
CA SER A 214 3.14 -16.84 21.01
C SER A 214 1.78 -17.49 20.71
N SER A 215 1.46 -17.71 19.43
CA SER A 215 0.15 -18.16 18.95
C SER A 215 0.12 -19.63 18.49
N THR A 216 1.27 -20.28 18.34
CA THR A 216 1.37 -21.67 17.86
C THR A 216 1.97 -22.60 18.91
N SER A 217 1.12 -23.36 19.61
CA SER A 217 1.49 -24.61 20.24
C SER A 217 1.44 -25.73 19.19
N THR A 218 2.60 -26.29 18.85
CA THR A 218 2.78 -27.60 18.17
C THR A 218 2.01 -27.84 16.87
N GLN A 219 2.69 -27.82 15.72
CA GLN A 219 2.49 -28.84 14.68
C GLN A 219 3.70 -28.95 13.73
N ASN A 220 4.12 -30.19 13.49
CA ASN A 220 5.25 -30.60 12.64
C ASN A 220 4.83 -30.68 11.16
N ASN A 221 5.76 -30.38 10.25
CA ASN A 221 5.79 -30.79 8.84
C ASN A 221 4.59 -30.43 7.92
N GLU A 222 4.12 -29.19 7.94
CA GLU A 222 3.25 -28.66 6.88
C GLU A 222 3.82 -27.38 6.26
N VAL A 223 3.58 -27.20 4.96
CA VAL A 223 3.92 -25.97 4.20
C VAL A 223 3.49 -24.73 5.00
N LYS A 224 4.42 -23.80 5.18
CA LYS A 224 4.28 -22.61 6.04
C LYS A 224 3.10 -21.75 5.59
N GLN A 225 2.18 -21.48 6.52
CA GLN A 225 1.08 -20.55 6.32
C GLN A 225 1.61 -19.12 6.37
N GLY A 226 1.52 -18.38 5.27
CA GLY A 226 1.97 -16.99 5.20
C GLY A 226 3.48 -16.81 4.93
N GLY A 227 4.02 -15.69 5.42
CA GLY A 227 5.38 -15.24 5.15
C GLY A 227 6.40 -15.62 6.23
N LYS A 228 7.64 -15.15 6.06
CA LYS A 228 8.79 -15.35 6.97
C LYS A 228 8.54 -14.88 8.40
N ALA A 229 7.58 -13.98 8.59
CA ALA A 229 7.22 -13.38 9.88
C ALA A 229 5.71 -13.51 10.14
N GLY A 230 5.13 -14.68 9.90
CA GLY A 230 3.73 -14.97 10.23
C GLY A 230 2.73 -14.60 9.12
N PRO A 231 1.46 -14.32 9.48
CA PRO A 231 0.38 -14.23 8.50
C PRO A 231 0.62 -13.11 7.48
N GLY A 232 0.36 -13.42 6.22
CA GLY A 232 0.52 -12.50 5.10
C GLY A 232 1.93 -12.44 4.52
N ILE A 233 2.00 -12.29 3.20
CA ILE A 233 3.25 -12.38 2.42
C ILE A 233 3.73 -10.98 2.02
N LEU A 234 5.02 -10.69 2.21
CA LEU A 234 5.65 -9.40 1.92
C LEU A 234 6.56 -9.47 0.70
N GLY A 235 6.18 -8.73 -0.34
CA GLY A 235 7.06 -8.40 -1.47
C GLY A 235 7.88 -7.15 -1.18
N VAL A 236 9.16 -7.16 -1.56
CA VAL A 236 10.00 -5.96 -1.54
C VAL A 236 10.39 -5.59 -2.96
N ASN A 237 9.86 -4.46 -3.43
CA ASN A 237 10.16 -3.92 -4.74
C ASN A 237 11.39 -3.00 -4.70
N LEU A 238 12.38 -3.33 -5.51
CA LEU A 238 13.65 -2.62 -5.61
C LEU A 238 13.66 -1.73 -6.85
N GLY A 239 14.28 -0.56 -6.75
CA GLY A 239 14.49 0.37 -7.85
C GLY A 239 15.85 1.03 -7.79
N LYS A 240 16.29 1.59 -8.92
CA LYS A 240 17.52 2.39 -8.98
C LYS A 240 17.28 3.84 -8.58
N ASN A 241 18.30 4.50 -8.04
CA ASN A 241 18.33 5.94 -7.87
C ASN A 241 18.33 6.66 -9.23
N LYS A 242 17.70 7.85 -9.27
CA LYS A 242 17.56 8.63 -10.51
C LYS A 242 18.91 8.95 -11.15
N THR A 243 19.89 9.31 -10.33
CA THR A 243 21.25 9.73 -10.72
C THR A 243 22.26 8.58 -10.76
N SER A 244 21.86 7.33 -10.46
CA SER A 244 22.78 6.20 -10.48
C SER A 244 23.13 5.81 -11.92
N GLU A 245 24.44 5.73 -12.18
CA GLU A 245 25.03 5.29 -13.45
C GLU A 245 25.04 3.76 -13.58
N ASP A 246 25.31 3.04 -12.48
CA ASP A 246 25.23 1.58 -12.42
C ASP A 246 23.90 1.14 -11.79
N ALA A 247 22.90 0.97 -12.64
CA ALA A 247 21.60 0.47 -12.20
C ALA A 247 21.72 -0.89 -11.47
N ALA A 248 22.60 -1.78 -11.91
CA ALA A 248 22.71 -3.12 -11.32
C ALA A 248 23.25 -3.07 -9.89
N ALA A 249 24.22 -2.20 -9.62
CA ALA A 249 24.75 -1.99 -8.28
C ALA A 249 23.65 -1.57 -7.28
N ASP A 250 22.71 -0.71 -7.71
CA ASP A 250 21.59 -0.30 -6.87
C ASP A 250 20.68 -1.47 -6.48
N TYR A 251 20.34 -2.34 -7.44
CA TYR A 251 19.52 -3.51 -7.16
C TYR A 251 20.26 -4.52 -6.26
N VAL A 252 21.55 -4.75 -6.50
CA VAL A 252 22.41 -5.61 -5.68
C VAL A 252 22.45 -5.10 -4.23
N GLN A 253 22.62 -3.80 -4.02
CA GLN A 253 22.59 -3.21 -2.68
C GLN A 253 21.22 -3.39 -2.01
N GLY A 254 20.13 -3.28 -2.77
CA GLY A 254 18.78 -3.58 -2.32
C GLY A 254 18.62 -5.04 -1.88
N VAL A 255 19.17 -5.99 -2.63
CA VAL A 255 19.19 -7.42 -2.28
C VAL A 255 19.93 -7.64 -0.97
N HIS A 256 21.17 -7.19 -0.84
CA HIS A 256 21.96 -7.40 0.38
C HIS A 256 21.30 -6.85 1.64
N THR A 257 20.57 -5.75 1.50
CA THR A 257 19.99 -5.05 2.65
C THR A 257 18.62 -5.58 3.04
N LEU A 258 17.74 -5.85 2.06
CA LEU A 258 16.30 -6.01 2.32
C LEU A 258 15.77 -7.44 2.16
N SER A 259 16.49 -8.31 1.46
CA SER A 259 16.01 -9.65 1.10
C SER A 259 15.77 -10.58 2.29
N GLN A 260 16.46 -10.38 3.42
CA GLN A 260 16.21 -11.12 4.66
C GLN A 260 14.78 -10.92 5.22
N PHE A 261 14.16 -9.78 4.91
CA PHE A 261 12.79 -9.45 5.33
C PHE A 261 11.73 -9.80 4.29
N ALA A 262 12.15 -10.08 3.05
CA ALA A 262 11.25 -10.27 1.92
C ALA A 262 10.83 -11.73 1.77
N ASP A 263 9.55 -11.96 1.51
CA ASP A 263 9.02 -13.25 1.06
C ASP A 263 9.19 -13.46 -0.43
N TYR A 264 9.25 -12.37 -1.20
CA TYR A 264 9.74 -12.32 -2.58
C TYR A 264 10.32 -10.93 -2.88
N LEU A 265 11.25 -10.87 -3.83
CA LEU A 265 11.89 -9.65 -4.31
C LEU A 265 11.39 -9.28 -5.70
N VAL A 266 11.37 -7.99 -6.02
CA VAL A 266 10.99 -7.52 -7.36
C VAL A 266 12.02 -6.55 -7.91
N ILE A 267 12.57 -6.85 -9.09
CA ILE A 267 13.35 -5.91 -9.89
C ILE A 267 12.37 -5.05 -10.70
N ASN A 268 12.22 -3.78 -10.35
CA ASN A 268 11.38 -2.86 -11.13
C ASN A 268 12.17 -2.14 -12.21
N VAL A 269 11.96 -2.56 -13.45
CA VAL A 269 12.56 -1.98 -14.67
C VAL A 269 11.54 -1.21 -15.52
N SER A 270 10.36 -0.90 -14.97
CA SER A 270 9.18 -0.53 -15.79
C SER A 270 8.55 0.83 -15.47
N SER A 271 9.06 1.56 -14.47
CA SER A 271 8.60 2.93 -14.18
C SER A 271 8.85 3.86 -15.37
N PRO A 272 7.82 4.56 -15.89
CA PRO A 272 8.01 5.59 -16.91
C PRO A 272 8.61 6.89 -16.35
N ASN A 273 8.71 7.00 -15.02
CA ASN A 273 9.00 8.25 -14.32
C ASN A 273 10.47 8.41 -13.92
N THR A 274 11.28 7.39 -14.23
CA THR A 274 12.73 7.36 -14.01
C THR A 274 13.40 7.26 -15.39
N PRO A 275 14.09 8.31 -15.87
CA PRO A 275 14.68 8.33 -17.21
C PRO A 275 15.58 7.11 -17.48
N GLY A 276 15.46 6.55 -18.68
CA GLY A 276 16.25 5.40 -19.13
C GLY A 276 15.89 4.06 -18.49
N LEU A 277 15.06 4.01 -17.44
CA LEU A 277 14.79 2.77 -16.70
C LEU A 277 14.18 1.67 -17.58
N ARG A 278 13.21 2.04 -18.43
CA ARG A 278 12.54 1.08 -19.33
C ARG A 278 13.45 0.47 -20.38
N MET A 279 14.61 1.06 -20.66
CA MET A 279 15.61 0.48 -21.55
C MET A 279 16.26 -0.78 -20.95
N LEU A 280 16.18 -0.97 -19.63
CA LEU A 280 16.65 -2.19 -18.97
C LEU A 280 15.80 -3.42 -19.31
N GLN A 281 14.67 -3.27 -19.99
CA GLN A 281 13.83 -4.37 -20.46
C GLN A 281 14.35 -5.01 -21.75
N GLY A 282 15.29 -4.38 -22.46
CA GLY A 282 15.92 -4.98 -23.64
C GLY A 282 16.66 -6.27 -23.28
N ARG A 283 16.66 -7.26 -24.19
CA ARG A 283 17.12 -8.63 -23.94
C ARG A 283 18.46 -8.72 -23.21
N LYS A 284 19.47 -8.00 -23.71
CA LYS A 284 20.83 -8.04 -23.15
C LYS A 284 20.86 -7.40 -21.77
N GLN A 285 20.30 -6.20 -21.65
CA GLN A 285 20.30 -5.42 -20.41
C GLN A 285 19.55 -6.15 -19.30
N LEU A 286 18.38 -6.73 -19.62
CA LEU A 286 17.60 -7.50 -18.67
C LEU A 286 18.35 -8.75 -18.22
N LYS A 287 18.93 -9.50 -19.17
CA LYS A 287 19.72 -10.70 -18.87
C LYS A 287 20.89 -10.40 -17.95
N ASP A 288 21.65 -9.35 -18.26
CA ASP A 288 22.83 -8.97 -17.47
C ASP A 288 22.44 -8.47 -16.08
N LEU A 289 21.36 -7.69 -15.97
CA LEU A 289 20.82 -7.23 -14.70
C LEU A 289 20.33 -8.39 -13.83
N VAL A 290 19.47 -9.26 -14.37
CA VAL A 290 18.91 -10.40 -13.63
C VAL A 290 20.02 -11.31 -13.14
N LYS A 291 21.02 -11.62 -13.98
CA LYS A 291 22.17 -12.44 -13.55
C LYS A 291 22.91 -11.86 -12.36
N LYS A 292 23.21 -10.56 -12.38
CA LYS A 292 23.90 -9.89 -11.27
C LYS A 292 23.06 -9.91 -9.98
N VAL A 293 21.77 -9.65 -10.09
CA VAL A 293 20.85 -9.61 -8.94
C VAL A 293 20.60 -11.02 -8.38
N GLN A 294 20.47 -12.04 -9.24
CA GLN A 294 20.40 -13.45 -8.82
C GLN A 294 21.68 -13.87 -8.11
N ALA A 295 22.86 -13.57 -8.67
CA ALA A 295 24.13 -13.89 -8.04
C ALA A 295 24.25 -13.27 -6.64
N ALA A 296 23.92 -11.97 -6.50
CA ALA A 296 23.93 -11.28 -5.21
C ALA A 296 22.92 -11.84 -4.20
N ARG A 297 21.79 -12.39 -4.68
CA ARG A 297 20.81 -13.08 -3.83
C ARG A 297 21.35 -14.44 -3.42
N ASP A 298 21.84 -15.22 -4.36
CA ASP A 298 22.18 -16.62 -4.16
C ASP A 298 23.49 -16.79 -3.35
N GLU A 299 24.38 -15.78 -3.35
CA GLU A 299 25.59 -15.78 -2.50
C GLU A 299 25.32 -15.48 -1.02
N MET A 300 24.13 -15.02 -0.68
CA MET A 300 23.77 -14.74 0.71
C MET A 300 23.53 -16.03 1.51
N GLN A 301 23.66 -15.94 2.82
CA GLN A 301 23.40 -17.07 3.71
C GLN A 301 21.91 -17.24 3.95
N TRP A 302 21.35 -18.35 3.46
CA TRP A 302 19.95 -18.70 3.61
C TRP A 302 19.75 -19.84 4.61
N GLY A 303 18.66 -19.75 5.37
CA GLY A 303 18.17 -20.87 6.18
C GLY A 303 17.46 -21.92 5.30
N GLU A 304 16.72 -22.82 5.95
CA GLU A 304 16.01 -23.92 5.26
C GLU A 304 15.02 -23.46 4.20
N GLU A 305 14.44 -22.25 4.34
CA GLU A 305 13.53 -21.68 3.33
C GLU A 305 14.23 -21.26 2.03
N GLY A 306 15.57 -21.20 2.00
CA GLY A 306 16.33 -20.77 0.83
C GLY A 306 16.20 -19.27 0.50
N PRO A 307 16.71 -18.84 -0.66
CA PRO A 307 16.58 -17.45 -1.13
C PRO A 307 15.12 -17.08 -1.40
N PRO A 308 14.72 -15.81 -1.21
CA PRO A 308 13.41 -15.36 -1.65
C PRO A 308 13.27 -15.44 -3.19
N PRO A 309 12.10 -15.81 -3.72
CA PRO A 309 11.77 -15.71 -5.14
C PRO A 309 12.10 -14.32 -5.69
N LEU A 310 12.66 -14.26 -6.90
CA LEU A 310 13.03 -13.02 -7.58
C LEU A 310 12.17 -12.83 -8.83
N LEU A 311 11.39 -11.77 -8.80
CA LEU A 311 10.47 -11.39 -9.86
C LEU A 311 10.99 -10.17 -10.63
N VAL A 312 10.50 -10.01 -11.85
CA VAL A 312 10.69 -8.78 -12.64
C VAL A 312 9.33 -8.14 -12.93
N LYS A 313 9.22 -6.82 -12.71
CA LYS A 313 8.02 -6.04 -13.05
C LYS A 313 8.23 -5.31 -14.38
N ILE A 314 7.41 -5.64 -15.38
CA ILE A 314 7.52 -5.11 -16.75
C ILE A 314 6.47 -4.05 -17.06
N ALA A 315 6.75 -3.23 -18.07
CA ALA A 315 5.84 -2.21 -18.58
C ALA A 315 4.79 -2.85 -19.51
N PRO A 316 3.60 -2.25 -19.67
CA PRO A 316 2.63 -2.67 -20.67
C PRO A 316 2.95 -2.13 -22.08
N ASP A 317 3.80 -1.12 -22.17
CA ASP A 317 4.14 -0.44 -23.41
C ASP A 317 5.35 -1.13 -24.07
N LEU A 318 5.13 -2.35 -24.57
CA LEU A 318 6.16 -3.23 -25.14
C LEU A 318 5.71 -3.74 -26.51
N SER A 319 6.65 -3.91 -27.44
CA SER A 319 6.38 -4.59 -28.70
C SER A 319 6.31 -6.11 -28.50
N LYS A 320 5.80 -6.82 -29.51
CA LYS A 320 5.79 -8.29 -29.50
C LYS A 320 7.20 -8.88 -29.37
N GLU A 321 8.19 -8.30 -30.06
CA GLU A 321 9.59 -8.72 -29.99
C GLU A 321 10.16 -8.51 -28.58
N ASP A 322 9.85 -7.39 -27.93
CA ASP A 322 10.25 -7.14 -26.54
C ASP A 322 9.70 -8.21 -25.59
N LEU A 323 8.43 -8.61 -25.77
CA LEU A 323 7.80 -9.66 -24.95
C LEU A 323 8.45 -11.03 -25.18
N GLU A 324 8.73 -11.40 -26.44
CA GLU A 324 9.43 -12.62 -26.79
C GLU A 324 10.83 -12.66 -26.15
N ASP A 325 11.55 -11.55 -26.19
CA ASP A 325 12.86 -11.39 -25.58
C ASP A 325 12.82 -11.50 -24.05
N ILE A 326 11.88 -10.80 -23.40
CA ILE A 326 11.68 -10.88 -21.95
C ILE A 326 11.33 -12.31 -21.54
N ALA A 327 10.41 -12.98 -22.25
CA ALA A 327 10.02 -14.35 -21.96
C ALA A 327 11.20 -15.32 -22.12
N ALA A 328 12.00 -15.16 -23.18
CA ALA A 328 13.19 -15.96 -23.40
C ALA A 328 14.23 -15.79 -22.27
N VAL A 329 14.45 -14.56 -21.80
CA VAL A 329 15.34 -14.28 -20.66
C VAL A 329 14.78 -14.88 -19.38
N ALA A 330 13.49 -14.70 -19.09
CA ALA A 330 12.84 -15.23 -17.90
C ALA A 330 12.94 -16.76 -17.81
N LEU A 331 12.70 -17.45 -18.92
CA LEU A 331 12.83 -18.89 -19.02
C LEU A 331 14.28 -19.36 -18.89
N ALA A 332 15.22 -18.69 -19.57
CA ALA A 332 16.62 -19.09 -19.59
C ALA A 332 17.34 -18.87 -18.25
N LEU A 333 16.89 -17.90 -17.45
CA LEU A 333 17.44 -17.60 -16.13
C LEU A 333 16.59 -18.15 -14.98
N HIS A 334 15.56 -18.94 -15.29
CA HIS A 334 14.65 -19.50 -14.29
C HIS A 334 14.12 -18.44 -13.31
N LEU A 335 13.64 -17.31 -13.83
CA LEU A 335 13.00 -16.29 -13.00
C LEU A 335 11.81 -16.90 -12.26
N ASP A 336 11.67 -16.56 -10.98
CA ASP A 336 10.63 -17.14 -10.13
C ASP A 336 9.23 -16.59 -10.46
N GLY A 337 9.15 -15.43 -11.09
CA GLY A 337 7.89 -14.89 -11.58
C GLY A 337 8.02 -13.55 -12.32
N LEU A 338 6.91 -13.07 -12.87
CA LEU A 338 6.81 -11.77 -13.53
C LEU A 338 5.58 -11.00 -13.04
N ILE A 339 5.70 -9.67 -12.94
CA ILE A 339 4.57 -8.80 -12.61
C ILE A 339 4.16 -8.00 -13.85
N ILE A 340 2.91 -8.18 -14.26
CA ILE A 340 2.36 -7.69 -15.52
C ILE A 340 1.08 -6.91 -15.24
N SER A 341 1.10 -5.59 -15.18
CA SER A 341 2.18 -4.68 -15.56
C SER A 341 2.29 -3.48 -14.63
N ASN A 342 3.30 -2.67 -14.89
CA ASN A 342 3.35 -1.29 -14.42
C ASN A 342 2.33 -0.40 -15.16
N THR A 343 2.36 0.88 -14.87
CA THR A 343 1.57 1.93 -15.53
C THR A 343 1.89 2.08 -17.01
N THR A 344 0.93 2.55 -17.81
CA THR A 344 1.10 2.81 -19.25
C THR A 344 1.38 4.27 -19.54
N ILE A 345 2.22 4.57 -20.52
CA ILE A 345 2.33 5.95 -21.06
C ILE A 345 1.25 6.25 -22.09
N SER A 346 0.57 5.24 -22.62
CA SER A 346 -0.61 5.43 -23.45
C SER A 346 -1.76 6.05 -22.63
N ARG A 347 -2.79 6.54 -23.34
CA ARG A 347 -4.03 7.04 -22.76
C ARG A 347 -5.20 6.28 -23.41
N PRO A 348 -5.44 5.01 -23.05
CA PRO A 348 -6.55 4.27 -23.63
C PRO A 348 -7.88 4.91 -23.27
N GLN A 349 -8.86 4.86 -24.19
CA GLN A 349 -10.21 5.34 -23.92
C GLN A 349 -10.80 4.74 -22.64
N PRO A 350 -11.56 5.52 -21.84
CA PRO A 350 -11.94 6.92 -22.06
C PRO A 350 -10.93 7.95 -21.47
N ALA A 351 -9.70 7.53 -21.13
CA ALA A 351 -8.75 8.41 -20.43
C ALA A 351 -8.09 9.47 -21.32
N ASP A 352 -8.08 9.28 -22.63
CA ASP A 352 -7.61 10.25 -23.64
C ASP A 352 -8.46 11.51 -23.71
N GLU A 353 -9.78 11.37 -23.58
CA GLU A 353 -10.74 12.48 -23.63
C GLU A 353 -10.71 13.37 -22.38
N ASN A 354 -10.14 12.88 -21.28
CA ASN A 354 -10.03 13.64 -20.04
C ASN A 354 -8.98 14.77 -20.18
N PRO A 355 -9.24 16.02 -19.76
CA PRO A 355 -8.24 17.10 -19.84
C PRO A 355 -6.91 16.82 -19.14
N LEU A 356 -6.91 15.98 -18.11
CA LEU A 356 -5.71 15.55 -17.40
C LEU A 356 -4.87 14.53 -18.20
N SER A 357 -5.36 14.04 -19.34
CA SER A 357 -4.63 13.10 -20.21
C SER A 357 -3.30 13.67 -20.71
N LEU A 358 -3.24 15.00 -20.84
CA LEU A 358 -2.06 15.79 -21.20
C LEU A 358 -0.94 15.77 -20.14
N GLU A 359 -1.25 15.38 -18.90
CA GLU A 359 -0.22 15.25 -17.87
C GLU A 359 0.78 14.14 -18.21
N THR A 360 2.06 14.44 -18.06
CA THR A 360 3.14 13.46 -18.26
C THR A 360 3.11 12.39 -17.17
N GLY A 361 3.60 11.20 -17.49
CA GLY A 361 3.78 10.10 -16.55
C GLY A 361 2.89 8.90 -16.87
N GLY A 362 2.87 7.94 -15.95
CA GLY A 362 2.18 6.68 -16.14
C GLY A 362 0.72 6.73 -15.70
N LEU A 363 -0.19 6.29 -16.58
CA LEU A 363 -1.60 6.04 -16.31
C LEU A 363 -1.79 4.66 -15.67
N SER A 364 -2.67 4.62 -14.67
CA SER A 364 -3.10 3.43 -13.95
C SER A 364 -4.62 3.43 -13.78
N GLY A 365 -5.19 2.32 -13.33
CA GLY A 365 -6.62 2.18 -13.08
C GLY A 365 -7.37 1.54 -14.23
N LYS A 366 -8.70 1.71 -14.25
CA LYS A 366 -9.60 0.94 -15.13
C LYS A 366 -9.24 0.99 -16.63
N PRO A 367 -8.81 2.12 -17.21
CA PRO A 367 -8.43 2.19 -18.63
C PRO A 367 -7.22 1.31 -19.00
N LEU A 368 -6.36 0.98 -18.03
CA LEU A 368 -5.21 0.08 -18.23
C LEU A 368 -5.62 -1.41 -18.24
N PHE A 369 -6.84 -1.75 -17.81
CA PHE A 369 -7.23 -3.15 -17.58
C PHE A 369 -7.04 -4.02 -18.82
N ASN A 370 -7.64 -3.64 -19.95
CA ASN A 370 -7.59 -4.45 -21.18
C ASN A 370 -6.16 -4.59 -21.70
N LEU A 371 -5.40 -3.48 -21.81
CA LEU A 371 -4.01 -3.50 -22.25
C LEU A 371 -3.16 -4.43 -21.37
N SER A 372 -3.20 -4.24 -20.05
CA SER A 372 -2.41 -5.06 -19.13
C SER A 372 -2.86 -6.54 -19.10
N THR A 373 -4.12 -6.85 -19.40
CA THR A 373 -4.62 -8.23 -19.49
C THR A 373 -4.15 -8.91 -20.76
N ASN A 374 -4.08 -8.18 -21.88
CA ASN A 374 -3.55 -8.70 -23.13
C ASN A 374 -2.06 -9.04 -23.01
N ILE A 375 -1.25 -8.13 -22.44
CA ILE A 375 0.18 -8.39 -22.20
C ILE A 375 0.37 -9.58 -21.25
N LEU A 376 -0.47 -9.70 -20.22
CA LEU A 376 -0.46 -10.85 -19.31
C LEU A 376 -0.72 -12.16 -20.06
N LYS A 377 -1.73 -12.19 -20.93
CA LYS A 377 -2.08 -13.35 -21.77
C LYS A 377 -0.93 -13.75 -22.68
N GLU A 378 -0.35 -12.78 -23.39
CA GLU A 378 0.78 -13.02 -24.29
C GLU A 378 1.98 -13.58 -23.55
N MET A 379 2.34 -13.02 -22.39
CA MET A 379 3.44 -13.54 -21.58
C MET A 379 3.16 -14.94 -21.02
N TYR A 380 1.92 -15.25 -20.65
CA TYR A 380 1.56 -16.61 -20.24
C TYR A 380 1.80 -17.63 -21.37
N ILE A 381 1.39 -17.29 -22.59
CA ILE A 381 1.61 -18.12 -23.78
C ILE A 381 3.11 -18.27 -24.07
N LEU A 382 3.86 -17.17 -24.09
CA LEU A 382 5.30 -17.17 -24.37
C LEU A 382 6.11 -17.95 -23.34
N THR A 383 5.72 -17.88 -22.06
CA THR A 383 6.35 -18.66 -20.98
C THR A 383 5.81 -20.09 -20.88
N ARG A 384 4.76 -20.43 -21.63
CA ARG A 384 4.05 -21.72 -21.61
C ARG A 384 3.54 -22.09 -20.22
N GLY A 385 3.08 -21.09 -19.46
CA GLY A 385 2.63 -21.26 -18.08
C GLY A 385 3.68 -21.75 -17.09
N ARG A 386 4.97 -21.77 -17.46
CA ARG A 386 6.07 -22.26 -16.59
C ARG A 386 6.52 -21.25 -15.54
N ILE A 387 6.18 -19.97 -15.72
CA ILE A 387 6.58 -18.87 -14.86
C ILE A 387 5.31 -18.32 -14.20
N PRO A 388 5.19 -18.34 -12.86
CA PRO A 388 4.08 -17.68 -12.16
C PRO A 388 3.98 -16.19 -12.52
N LEU A 389 2.77 -15.72 -12.82
CA LEU A 389 2.52 -14.33 -13.22
C LEU A 389 1.66 -13.63 -12.16
N ILE A 390 2.03 -12.39 -11.82
CA ILE A 390 1.19 -11.48 -11.05
C ILE A 390 0.51 -10.50 -12.00
N GLY A 391 -0.81 -10.57 -12.11
CA GLY A 391 -1.63 -9.63 -12.89
C GLY A 391 -1.85 -8.31 -12.14
N CYS A 392 -1.32 -7.20 -12.65
CA CYS A 392 -1.41 -5.86 -12.08
C CYS A 392 -1.91 -4.87 -13.15
N GLY A 393 -2.93 -4.07 -12.82
CA GLY A 393 -3.44 -3.03 -13.72
C GLY A 393 -4.95 -3.13 -13.92
N GLY A 394 -5.66 -2.11 -13.45
CA GLY A 394 -7.10 -1.94 -13.66
C GLY A 394 -8.03 -2.95 -12.96
N VAL A 395 -7.51 -3.79 -12.07
CA VAL A 395 -8.33 -4.71 -11.27
C VAL A 395 -9.17 -3.91 -10.26
N SER A 396 -10.50 -3.93 -10.42
CA SER A 396 -11.44 -3.17 -9.60
C SER A 396 -12.60 -3.98 -9.01
N SER A 397 -12.70 -5.26 -9.37
CA SER A 397 -13.75 -6.19 -8.93
C SER A 397 -13.21 -7.63 -8.87
N GLY A 398 -13.98 -8.55 -8.27
CA GLY A 398 -13.66 -9.98 -8.32
C GLY A 398 -13.72 -10.55 -9.74
N GLU A 399 -14.62 -10.05 -10.58
CA GLU A 399 -14.71 -10.42 -12.00
C GLU A 399 -13.46 -9.95 -12.79
N ASP A 400 -12.92 -8.77 -12.49
CA ASP A 400 -11.65 -8.31 -13.09
C ASP A 400 -10.47 -9.18 -12.65
N ALA A 401 -10.41 -9.54 -11.36
CA ALA A 401 -9.40 -10.45 -10.84
C ALA A 401 -9.50 -11.83 -11.51
N TYR A 402 -10.73 -12.34 -11.66
CA TYR A 402 -11.02 -13.60 -12.30
C TYR A 402 -10.56 -13.62 -13.77
N LYS A 403 -10.85 -12.55 -14.53
CA LYS A 403 -10.36 -12.38 -15.91
C LYS A 403 -8.84 -12.37 -16.00
N LYS A 404 -8.14 -11.71 -15.07
CA LYS A 404 -6.67 -11.77 -15.01
C LYS A 404 -6.19 -13.20 -14.78
N ILE A 405 -6.82 -13.93 -13.86
CA ILE A 405 -6.46 -15.32 -13.55
C ILE A 405 -6.64 -16.21 -14.78
N ARG A 406 -7.80 -16.14 -15.43
CA ARG A 406 -8.08 -16.87 -16.68
C ARG A 406 -7.13 -16.51 -17.83
N ALA A 407 -6.67 -15.26 -17.88
CA ALA A 407 -5.65 -14.82 -18.82
C ALA A 407 -4.23 -15.32 -18.50
N GLY A 408 -3.98 -15.90 -17.32
CA GLY A 408 -2.70 -16.50 -16.96
C GLY A 408 -2.07 -16.02 -15.65
N ALA A 409 -2.71 -15.10 -14.91
CA ALA A 409 -2.22 -14.70 -13.60
C ALA A 409 -2.42 -15.79 -12.55
N THR A 410 -1.39 -16.06 -11.75
CA THR A 410 -1.48 -16.87 -10.54
C THR A 410 -1.92 -16.02 -9.34
N LEU A 411 -1.45 -14.76 -9.29
CA LEU A 411 -1.78 -13.77 -8.26
C LEU A 411 -2.23 -12.48 -8.93
N VAL A 412 -2.99 -11.64 -8.24
CA VAL A 412 -3.41 -10.32 -8.75
C VAL A 412 -3.06 -9.19 -7.79
N GLN A 413 -2.73 -8.02 -8.33
CA GLN A 413 -2.50 -6.82 -7.55
C GLN A 413 -3.47 -5.71 -7.92
N LEU A 414 -3.93 -4.98 -6.89
CA LEU A 414 -4.65 -3.72 -7.04
C LEU A 414 -3.90 -2.55 -6.40
N TYR A 415 -4.19 -1.35 -6.91
CA TYR A 415 -3.74 -0.08 -6.35
C TYR A 415 -4.84 0.95 -6.52
N THR A 416 -5.13 1.34 -7.77
CA THR A 416 -5.98 2.48 -8.08
C THR A 416 -7.40 2.29 -7.56
N ALA A 417 -7.95 1.08 -7.71
CA ALA A 417 -9.25 0.75 -7.17
C ALA A 417 -9.28 0.83 -5.63
N PHE A 418 -8.22 0.39 -4.94
CA PHE A 418 -8.12 0.52 -3.48
C PHE A 418 -8.04 2.00 -3.04
N ALA A 419 -7.28 2.82 -3.78
CA ALA A 419 -7.20 4.26 -3.53
C ALA A 419 -8.55 4.99 -3.71
N TYR A 420 -9.47 4.43 -4.50
CA TYR A 420 -10.82 4.97 -4.72
C TYR A 420 -11.93 4.28 -3.92
N GLY A 421 -11.79 3.00 -3.58
CA GLY A 421 -12.84 2.17 -2.96
C GLY A 421 -12.60 1.91 -1.47
N GLY A 422 -11.37 2.12 -0.99
CA GLY A 422 -11.00 1.94 0.40
C GLY A 422 -11.02 0.48 0.89
N PRO A 423 -10.92 0.26 2.21
CA PRO A 423 -10.82 -1.07 2.83
C PRO A 423 -11.93 -2.04 2.46
N ALA A 424 -13.18 -1.55 2.34
CA ALA A 424 -14.34 -2.40 2.01
C ALA A 424 -14.21 -3.17 0.69
N LEU A 425 -13.36 -2.70 -0.22
CA LEU A 425 -13.17 -3.33 -1.54
C LEU A 425 -12.52 -4.72 -1.45
N ILE A 426 -11.65 -4.94 -0.47
CA ILE A 426 -10.85 -6.18 -0.37
C ILE A 426 -11.74 -7.42 -0.12
N PRO A 427 -12.57 -7.47 0.95
CA PRO A 427 -13.47 -8.60 1.16
C PRO A 427 -14.49 -8.75 0.03
N GLN A 428 -14.92 -7.64 -0.58
CA GLN A 428 -15.82 -7.69 -1.74
C GLN A 428 -15.20 -8.42 -2.93
N ILE A 429 -13.98 -8.04 -3.33
CA ILE A 429 -13.26 -8.69 -4.44
C ILE A 429 -13.04 -10.18 -4.14
N LYS A 430 -12.69 -10.55 -2.90
CA LYS A 430 -12.51 -11.96 -2.53
C LYS A 430 -13.80 -12.77 -2.67
N ALA A 431 -14.92 -12.26 -2.16
CA ALA A 431 -16.22 -12.92 -2.26
C ALA A 431 -16.67 -13.06 -3.73
N GLU A 432 -16.56 -11.98 -4.51
CA GLU A 432 -16.90 -11.99 -5.94
C GLU A 432 -16.01 -12.95 -6.74
N LEU A 433 -14.70 -13.00 -6.46
CA LEU A 433 -13.78 -13.92 -7.13
C LEU A 433 -14.11 -15.39 -6.81
N ALA A 434 -14.42 -15.71 -5.55
CA ALA A 434 -14.85 -17.04 -5.15
C ALA A 434 -16.12 -17.45 -5.90
N ALA A 435 -17.12 -16.56 -5.96
CA ALA A 435 -18.35 -16.80 -6.72
C ALA A 435 -18.09 -17.01 -8.22
N CYS A 436 -17.13 -16.31 -8.83
CA CYS A 436 -16.75 -16.54 -10.24
C CYS A 436 -16.16 -17.93 -10.47
N LEU A 437 -15.29 -18.40 -9.56
CA LEU A 437 -14.70 -19.74 -9.65
C LEU A 437 -15.76 -20.83 -9.51
N GLU A 438 -16.65 -20.69 -8.52
CA GLU A 438 -17.76 -21.61 -8.30
C GLU A 438 -18.73 -21.64 -9.48
N ARG A 439 -19.09 -20.46 -10.01
CA ARG A 439 -19.96 -20.31 -11.19
C ARG A 439 -19.45 -21.07 -12.40
N ASP A 440 -18.15 -21.01 -12.65
CA ASP A 440 -17.52 -21.61 -13.82
C ASP A 440 -16.98 -23.04 -13.52
N GLY A 441 -17.27 -23.59 -12.33
CA GLY A 441 -16.99 -24.99 -11.96
C GLY A 441 -15.54 -25.30 -11.56
N TYR A 442 -14.73 -24.28 -11.28
CA TYR A 442 -13.35 -24.46 -10.80
C TYR A 442 -13.33 -24.84 -9.32
N LYS A 443 -12.33 -25.64 -8.89
CA LYS A 443 -12.17 -26.06 -7.48
C LYS A 443 -11.07 -25.30 -6.76
N SER A 444 -10.24 -24.58 -7.49
CA SER A 444 -9.14 -23.78 -6.97
C SER A 444 -8.79 -22.67 -7.95
N ILE A 445 -8.01 -21.68 -7.47
CA ILE A 445 -7.39 -20.66 -8.35
C ILE A 445 -6.56 -21.32 -9.45
N LEU A 446 -5.74 -22.32 -9.10
CA LEU A 446 -4.81 -22.96 -10.02
C LEU A 446 -5.52 -23.62 -11.21
N ASP A 447 -6.72 -24.17 -11.00
CA ASP A 447 -7.51 -24.78 -12.07
C ASP A 447 -7.90 -23.75 -13.15
N ALA A 448 -8.16 -22.50 -12.73
CA ALA A 448 -8.57 -21.40 -13.59
C ALA A 448 -7.40 -20.64 -14.24
N VAL A 449 -6.16 -20.79 -13.74
CA VAL A 449 -4.99 -20.08 -14.28
C VAL A 449 -4.80 -20.42 -15.75
N GLY A 450 -4.85 -19.39 -16.61
CA GLY A 450 -4.60 -19.54 -18.04
C GLY A 450 -5.72 -20.25 -18.81
N ALA A 451 -6.91 -20.42 -18.23
CA ALA A 451 -8.05 -21.07 -18.89
C ALA A 451 -8.41 -20.47 -20.26
N ASP A 452 -8.14 -19.19 -20.51
CA ASP A 452 -8.39 -18.53 -21.80
C ASP A 452 -7.29 -18.77 -22.86
N CYS A 453 -6.27 -19.56 -22.49
CA CYS A 453 -5.08 -19.85 -23.30
C CYS A 453 -4.90 -21.35 -23.61
N ARG A 454 -5.79 -22.20 -23.09
CA ARG A 454 -5.73 -23.67 -23.24
C ARG A 454 -6.42 -24.14 -24.51
#